data_AF-A0A094CZA0-F1
#
_entry.id   AF-A0A094CZA0-F1
#
_cell.length_a   1.000
_cell.length_b   1.000
_cell.length_c   1.000
_cell.angle_alpha   90.00
_cell.angle_beta   90.00
_cell.angle_gamma   90.00
#
_symmetry.space_group_name_H-M   'P 1'
#
loop_
_entity.id
_entity.type
_entity.pdbx_description
1 polymer ?
#
loop_
_entity_poly.entity_id
_entity_poly.type
_entity_poly.pdbx_seq_one_letter_code
_entity_poly.pdbx_strand_id
1 'polypeptide(L)'
;MAEDGDDGGFLAMDLGSSDSESGAAPEVKVPRDFQSQVDYEAQKASWKPTVDNGELYKTLDLPVNNPSKQQFQTIVHAIEQLYFYDDFRAASELAAKALEGELEGDYKKTIVSYHTRCVAKLEKYGSLQK
;
A
#
# COMPACT_ATOMS: atom_id res chain seq x y z
N MET A 1 18.19 -3.90 47.47
CA MET A 1 18.80 -5.20 47.14
C MET A 1 17.66 -6.21 47.15
N ALA A 2 17.17 -6.78 46.04
CA ALA A 2 17.70 -6.94 44.69
C ALA A 2 16.56 -6.84 43.65
N GLU A 3 16.94 -6.50 42.42
CA GLU A 3 16.15 -6.55 41.18
C GLU A 3 15.99 -8.01 40.69
N ASP A 4 14.87 -8.28 40.02
CA ASP A 4 14.69 -9.16 38.84
C ASP A 4 13.17 -9.17 38.54
N GLY A 5 12.62 -8.68 37.43
CA GLY A 5 13.18 -8.58 36.09
C GLY A 5 12.88 -9.85 35.30
N ASP A 6 11.62 -10.12 34.94
CA ASP A 6 11.35 -10.88 33.71
C ASP A 6 9.97 -10.57 33.11
N ASP A 7 10.03 -10.22 31.83
CA ASP A 7 9.00 -9.60 31.02
C ASP A 7 8.12 -10.67 30.36
N GLY A 8 6.87 -10.77 30.82
CA GLY A 8 5.78 -11.36 30.03
C GLY A 8 5.37 -10.46 28.87
N GLY A 9 6.33 -10.08 28.02
CA GLY A 9 6.13 -9.24 26.85
C GLY A 9 5.24 -9.91 25.80
N PHE A 10 4.64 -9.10 24.93
CA PHE A 10 3.71 -9.43 23.83
C PHE A 10 4.10 -10.59 22.88
N LEU A 11 5.28 -11.20 23.06
CA LEU A 11 5.80 -12.35 22.31
C LEU A 11 6.01 -13.61 23.17
N ALA A 12 5.30 -13.74 24.30
CA ALA A 12 5.27 -14.98 25.09
C ALA A 12 4.58 -16.12 24.29
N MET A 13 5.32 -16.73 23.37
CA MET A 13 4.93 -17.95 22.67
C MET A 13 5.26 -19.16 23.56
N ASP A 14 4.22 -19.83 24.04
CA ASP A 14 4.33 -21.10 24.76
C ASP A 14 4.87 -22.20 23.83
N LEU A 15 6.13 -22.59 24.03
CA LEU A 15 6.76 -23.73 23.35
C LEU A 15 6.51 -25.04 24.13
N GLY A 16 5.26 -25.24 24.56
CA GLY A 16 4.78 -26.39 25.31
C GLY A 16 4.85 -27.70 24.51
N SER A 17 5.96 -28.41 24.70
CA SER A 17 6.17 -29.87 24.66
C SER A 17 5.10 -30.73 23.97
N SER A 18 5.49 -31.33 22.84
CA SER A 18 4.74 -32.40 22.15
C SER A 18 4.69 -33.67 22.99
N ASP A 19 3.55 -33.93 23.64
CA ASP A 19 3.20 -35.21 24.27
C ASP A 19 2.75 -36.20 23.17
N SER A 20 3.60 -37.19 22.87
CA SER A 20 3.20 -38.46 22.23
C SER A 20 2.32 -39.18 23.27
N GLU A 21 1.10 -39.65 22.98
CA GLU A 21 0.79 -41.05 22.63
C GLU A 21 -0.71 -41.15 22.25
N SER A 22 -1.07 -41.51 21.00
CA SER A 22 -2.37 -42.17 20.73
C SER A 22 -2.40 -42.86 19.36
N GLY A 23 -2.12 -44.17 19.35
CA GLY A 23 -2.91 -45.24 18.72
C GLY A 23 -3.48 -45.15 17.29
N ALA A 24 -3.01 -44.27 16.40
CA ALA A 24 -3.31 -44.32 14.97
C ALA A 24 -2.02 -44.09 14.17
N ALA A 25 -1.93 -44.65 12.96
CA ALA A 25 -0.76 -44.49 12.08
C ALA A 25 -0.29 -43.03 12.08
N PRO A 26 1.03 -42.76 12.20
CA PRO A 26 1.52 -41.40 12.38
C PRO A 26 1.14 -40.59 11.14
N GLU A 27 0.04 -39.84 11.23
CA GLU A 27 -0.23 -38.76 10.32
C GLU A 27 0.96 -37.84 10.48
N VAL A 28 1.81 -37.78 9.45
CA VAL A 28 2.94 -36.87 9.41
C VAL A 28 2.35 -35.49 9.60
N LYS A 29 2.45 -34.95 10.81
CA LYS A 29 2.03 -33.58 11.14
C LYS A 29 2.98 -32.68 10.36
N VAL A 30 2.57 -32.36 9.14
CA VAL A 30 3.25 -31.41 8.29
C VAL A 30 3.15 -30.04 8.98
N PRO A 31 4.27 -29.36 9.25
CA PRO A 31 4.27 -28.02 9.82
C PRO A 31 3.36 -27.06 9.04
N ARG A 32 2.73 -26.10 9.73
CA ARG A 32 1.78 -25.16 9.11
C ARG A 32 2.40 -24.32 7.98
N ASP A 33 3.71 -24.16 8.02
CA ASP A 33 4.56 -23.40 7.11
C ASP A 33 5.31 -24.30 6.11
N PHE A 34 5.07 -25.61 6.11
CA PHE A 34 5.71 -26.49 5.15
C PHE A 34 5.23 -26.19 3.73
N GLN A 35 6.20 -26.03 2.84
CA GLN A 35 6.01 -25.95 1.41
C GLN A 35 6.90 -27.00 0.76
N SER A 36 6.33 -27.84 -0.10
CA SER A 36 7.14 -28.81 -0.85
C SER A 36 8.00 -28.08 -1.91
N GLN A 37 9.14 -28.68 -2.29
CA GLN A 37 9.99 -28.12 -3.35
C GLN A 37 9.23 -27.94 -4.67
N VAL A 38 8.33 -28.88 -4.99
CA VAL A 38 7.49 -28.84 -6.20
C VAL A 38 6.53 -27.66 -6.14
N ASP A 39 5.89 -27.41 -5.01
CA ASP A 39 4.98 -26.27 -4.83
C ASP A 39 5.72 -24.94 -4.87
N TYR A 40 6.92 -24.89 -4.28
CA TYR A 40 7.79 -23.71 -4.35
C TYR A 40 8.21 -23.39 -5.78
N GLU A 41 8.64 -24.39 -6.54
CA GLU A 41 9.03 -24.22 -7.95
C GLU A 41 7.85 -23.79 -8.81
N ALA A 42 6.66 -24.38 -8.59
CA ALA A 42 5.43 -23.99 -9.27
C ALA A 42 5.04 -22.53 -8.96
N GLN A 43 5.08 -22.13 -7.68
CA GLN A 43 4.79 -20.75 -7.27
C GLN A 43 5.81 -19.78 -7.87
N LYS A 44 7.10 -20.09 -7.79
CA LYS A 44 8.18 -19.28 -8.35
C LYS A 44 8.04 -19.10 -9.86
N ALA A 45 7.68 -20.16 -10.58
CA ALA A 45 7.45 -20.11 -12.03
C ALA A 45 6.20 -19.28 -12.40
N SER A 46 5.16 -19.34 -11.57
CA SER A 46 3.92 -18.57 -11.77
C SER A 46 4.01 -17.12 -11.28
N TRP A 47 4.93 -16.82 -10.37
CA TRP A 47 5.04 -15.51 -9.73
C TRP A 47 5.53 -14.47 -10.72
N LYS A 48 4.80 -13.36 -10.77
CA LYS A 48 5.18 -12.18 -11.53
C LYS A 48 5.13 -10.98 -10.60
N PRO A 49 6.12 -10.09 -10.63
CA PRO A 49 6.05 -8.85 -9.88
C PRO A 49 4.86 -8.03 -10.38
N THR A 50 4.11 -7.46 -9.44
CA THR A 50 3.15 -6.41 -9.79
C THR A 50 3.94 -5.18 -10.21
N VAL A 51 3.81 -4.80 -11.49
CA VAL A 51 4.45 -3.60 -12.03
C VAL A 51 3.44 -2.47 -12.03
N ASP A 52 3.77 -1.39 -11.34
CA ASP A 52 2.95 -0.17 -11.29
C ASP A 52 3.49 0.87 -12.28
N ASN A 53 2.80 1.02 -13.42
CA ASN A 53 3.18 1.91 -14.51
C ASN A 53 2.67 3.36 -14.33
N GLY A 54 2.11 3.71 -13.16
CA GLY A 54 1.54 5.04 -12.94
C GLY A 54 0.20 5.29 -13.63
N GLU A 55 -0.51 4.22 -14.01
CA GLU A 55 -1.77 4.29 -14.73
C GLU A 55 -3.00 4.24 -13.81
N LEU A 56 -2.84 4.33 -12.49
CA LEU A 56 -3.94 4.23 -11.54
C LEU A 56 -5.00 5.32 -11.77
N TYR A 57 -4.60 6.49 -12.27
CA TYR A 57 -5.54 7.57 -12.59
C TYR A 57 -6.61 7.16 -13.62
N LYS A 58 -6.34 6.16 -14.47
CA LYS A 58 -7.28 5.66 -15.48
C LYS A 58 -8.41 4.82 -14.87
N THR A 59 -8.20 4.27 -13.66
CA THR A 59 -9.21 3.45 -12.98
C THR A 59 -10.11 4.27 -12.07
N LEU A 60 -9.85 5.57 -11.92
CA LEU A 60 -10.61 6.45 -11.05
C LEU A 60 -11.86 6.99 -11.76
N ASP A 61 -12.99 6.86 -11.08
CA ASP A 61 -14.23 7.53 -11.46
C ASP A 61 -14.35 8.83 -10.64
N LEU A 62 -13.87 9.93 -11.22
CA LEU A 62 -13.92 11.27 -10.60
C LEU A 62 -14.90 12.18 -11.37
N PRO A 63 -15.55 13.15 -10.70
CA PRO A 63 -15.41 13.50 -9.28
C PRO A 63 -16.19 12.58 -8.31
N VAL A 64 -15.69 12.41 -7.08
CA VAL A 64 -16.34 11.62 -6.02
C VAL A 64 -16.76 12.52 -4.87
N ASN A 65 -18.01 12.40 -4.43
CA ASN A 65 -18.52 13.07 -3.24
C ASN A 65 -18.35 12.17 -2.01
N ASN A 66 -17.83 12.75 -0.94
CA ASN A 66 -17.62 12.11 0.36
C ASN A 66 -16.93 10.71 0.28
N PRO A 67 -15.74 10.61 -0.34
CA PRO A 67 -15.08 9.33 -0.57
C PRO A 67 -14.77 8.60 0.74
N SER A 68 -14.88 7.26 0.72
CA SER A 68 -14.32 6.44 1.79
C SER A 68 -12.81 6.63 1.90
N LYS A 69 -12.22 6.29 3.05
CA LYS A 69 -10.77 6.38 3.26
C LYS A 69 -9.99 5.64 2.16
N GLN A 70 -10.44 4.47 1.73
CA GLN A 70 -9.78 3.69 0.68
C GLN A 70 -9.84 4.42 -0.67
N GLN A 71 -11.02 4.91 -1.06
CA GLN A 71 -11.17 5.68 -2.30
C GLN A 71 -10.30 6.94 -2.29
N PHE A 72 -10.26 7.67 -1.18
CA PHE A 72 -9.42 8.84 -1.04
C PHE A 72 -7.92 8.51 -1.18
N GLN A 73 -7.45 7.41 -0.56
CA GLN A 73 -6.07 6.95 -0.72
C GLN A 73 -5.76 6.59 -2.17
N THR A 74 -6.68 5.94 -2.89
CA THR A 74 -6.50 5.64 -4.32
C THR A 74 -6.37 6.93 -5.16
N ILE A 75 -7.17 7.96 -4.85
CA ILE A 75 -7.09 9.26 -5.53
C ILE A 75 -5.73 9.92 -5.27
N VAL A 76 -5.28 9.95 -4.02
CA VAL A 76 -3.98 10.54 -3.66
C VAL A 76 -2.84 9.77 -4.33
N HIS A 77 -2.84 8.44 -4.28
CA HIS A 77 -1.81 7.61 -4.90
C HIS A 77 -1.72 7.83 -6.40
N ALA A 78 -2.86 7.98 -7.09
CA ALA A 78 -2.86 8.28 -8.52
C ALA A 78 -2.25 9.65 -8.85
N ILE A 79 -2.51 10.66 -8.02
CA ILE A 79 -1.89 11.99 -8.17
C ILE A 79 -0.39 11.90 -7.89
N GLU A 80 0.01 11.17 -6.84
CA GLU A 80 1.40 10.95 -6.46
C GLU A 80 2.18 10.23 -7.56
N GLN A 81 1.62 9.17 -8.14
CA GLN A 81 2.24 8.47 -9.28
C GLN A 81 2.56 9.45 -10.41
N LEU A 82 1.57 10.22 -10.88
CA LEU A 82 1.77 11.20 -11.95
C LEU A 82 2.82 12.25 -11.55
N TYR A 83 2.80 12.71 -10.29
CA TYR A 83 3.81 13.64 -9.77
C TYR A 83 5.22 13.05 -9.79
N PHE A 84 5.40 11.79 -9.40
CA PHE A 84 6.70 11.12 -9.36
C PHE A 84 7.21 10.72 -10.75
N TYR A 85 6.32 10.52 -11.72
CA TYR A 85 6.67 10.35 -13.13
C TYR A 85 6.90 11.70 -13.87
N ASP A 86 7.00 12.81 -13.13
CA ASP A 86 7.20 14.17 -13.65
C ASP A 86 6.08 14.67 -14.59
N ASP A 87 4.94 13.97 -14.68
CA ASP A 87 3.76 14.45 -15.42
C ASP A 87 2.91 15.38 -14.54
N PHE A 88 3.50 16.52 -14.20
CA PHE A 88 2.87 17.52 -13.33
C PHE A 88 1.59 18.10 -13.92
N ARG A 89 1.43 18.09 -15.25
CA ARG A 89 0.21 18.58 -15.91
C ARG A 89 -0.94 17.63 -15.63
N ALA A 90 -0.78 16.35 -15.94
CA ALA A 90 -1.82 15.35 -15.66
C ALA A 90 -2.11 15.26 -14.16
N ALA A 91 -1.09 15.33 -13.30
CA ALA A 91 -1.27 15.35 -11.84
C ALA A 91 -2.11 16.53 -11.37
N SER A 92 -1.85 17.74 -11.90
CA SER A 92 -2.62 18.95 -11.57
C SER A 92 -4.06 18.86 -12.06
N GLU A 93 -4.28 18.39 -13.29
CA GLU A 93 -5.62 18.22 -13.86
C GLU A 93 -6.44 17.20 -13.06
N LEU A 94 -5.83 16.08 -12.66
CA LEU A 94 -6.47 15.06 -11.84
C LEU A 94 -6.83 15.60 -10.45
N ALA A 95 -5.92 16.36 -9.82
CA ALA A 95 -6.18 17.00 -8.53
C ALA A 95 -7.30 18.04 -8.62
N ALA A 96 -7.36 18.83 -9.70
CA ALA A 96 -8.43 19.78 -9.95
C ALA A 96 -9.78 19.04 -10.10
N LYS A 97 -9.82 17.97 -10.90
CA LYS A 97 -11.02 17.13 -11.07
C LYS A 97 -11.48 16.49 -9.76
N ALA A 98 -10.54 16.06 -8.91
CA ALA A 98 -10.88 15.54 -7.59
C ALA A 98 -11.49 16.61 -6.66
N LEU A 99 -11.09 17.88 -6.80
CA LEU A 99 -11.60 19.00 -6.01
C LEU A 99 -13.00 19.48 -6.45
N GLU A 100 -13.49 19.06 -7.62
CA GLU A 100 -14.87 19.29 -8.04
C GLU A 100 -15.87 18.50 -7.18
N GLY A 101 -15.42 17.40 -6.57
CA GLY A 101 -16.21 16.61 -5.62
C GLY A 101 -16.26 17.22 -4.22
N GLU A 102 -17.24 16.78 -3.44
CA GLU A 102 -17.36 17.15 -2.02
C GLU A 102 -16.32 16.41 -1.17
N LEU A 103 -15.19 17.07 -0.89
CA LEU A 103 -14.12 16.58 -0.02
C LEU A 103 -14.12 17.34 1.33
N GLU A 104 -14.11 16.60 2.43
CA GLU A 104 -14.10 17.17 3.79
C GLU A 104 -12.68 17.42 4.31
N GLY A 105 -12.54 18.46 5.14
CA GLY A 105 -11.40 18.69 6.03
C GLY A 105 -10.03 18.46 5.43
N ASP A 106 -9.32 17.46 5.96
CA ASP A 106 -7.93 17.16 5.60
C ASP A 106 -7.78 16.50 4.23
N TYR A 107 -8.83 15.86 3.69
CA TYR A 107 -8.81 15.30 2.35
C TYR A 107 -8.67 16.42 1.32
N LYS A 108 -9.49 17.46 1.44
CA LYS A 108 -9.42 18.64 0.57
C LYS A 108 -8.06 19.33 0.67
N LYS A 109 -7.55 19.55 1.88
CA LYS A 109 -6.22 20.18 2.10
C LYS A 109 -5.10 19.42 1.41
N THR A 110 -5.13 18.09 1.48
CA THR A 110 -4.11 17.22 0.87
C THR A 110 -4.12 17.36 -0.66
N ILE A 111 -5.29 17.30 -1.29
CA ILE A 111 -5.42 17.44 -2.75
C ILE A 111 -4.99 18.85 -3.20
N VAL A 112 -5.40 19.90 -2.48
CA VAL A 112 -4.96 21.28 -2.77
C VAL A 112 -3.43 21.43 -2.65
N SER A 113 -2.81 20.78 -1.66
CA SER A 113 -1.36 20.80 -1.49
C SER A 113 -0.65 20.19 -2.70
N TYR A 114 -1.10 19.02 -3.16
CA TYR A 114 -0.55 18.38 -4.35
C TYR A 114 -0.77 19.20 -5.62
N HIS A 115 -1.98 19.73 -5.83
CA HIS A 115 -2.27 20.63 -6.95
C HIS A 115 -1.30 21.83 -6.98
N THR A 116 -1.13 22.51 -5.84
CA THR A 116 -0.24 23.68 -5.71
C THR A 116 1.22 23.31 -6.02
N ARG A 117 1.70 22.16 -5.54
CA ARG A 117 3.06 21.68 -5.83
C ARG A 117 3.25 21.37 -7.31
N CYS A 118 2.24 20.80 -7.99
CA CYS A 118 2.29 20.53 -9.42
C CYS A 118 2.37 21.83 -10.23
N VAL A 119 1.52 22.81 -9.92
CA VAL A 119 1.55 24.12 -10.58
C VAL A 119 2.91 24.80 -10.40
N ALA A 120 3.45 24.83 -9.19
CA ALA A 120 4.77 25.41 -8.93
C ALA A 120 5.90 24.70 -9.71
N LYS A 121 5.81 23.37 -9.87
CA LYS A 121 6.74 22.61 -10.71
C LYS A 121 6.58 22.96 -12.19
N LEU A 122 5.35 23.07 -12.70
CA LEU A 122 5.09 23.47 -14.08
C LEU A 122 5.62 24.86 -14.40
N GLU A 123 5.47 25.83 -13.49
CA GLU A 123 6.04 27.17 -13.64
C GLU A 123 7.57 27.13 -13.65
N LYS A 124 8.18 26.34 -12.76
CA LYS A 124 9.63 26.17 -12.70
C LYS A 124 10.19 25.48 -13.95
N TYR A 125 9.57 24.41 -14.45
CA TYR A 125 10.07 23.68 -15.62
C TYR A 125 9.70 24.37 -16.93
N GLY A 126 8.54 25.04 -17.01
CA GLY A 126 8.16 25.87 -18.14
C GLY A 126 9.01 27.13 -18.31
N SER A 127 9.60 27.63 -17.21
CA SER A 127 10.60 28.71 -17.26
C SER A 127 12.03 28.22 -17.57
N LEU A 128 12.36 26.95 -17.29
CA LEU A 128 13.64 26.33 -17.67
C LEU A 128 13.75 25.97 -19.16
N GLN A 129 12.63 25.94 -19.89
CA GLN A 129 12.59 25.63 -21.32
C GLN A 129 12.50 26.86 -22.24
N LYS A 130 12.68 28.07 -21.69
CA LYS A 130 12.81 29.33 -22.44
C LYS A 130 14.21 29.88 -22.30
#